data_AF-A0A2L2NIN8-F1
#
_entry.id   AF-A0A2L2NIN8-F1
#
_cell.length_a   1.000
_cell.length_b   1.000
_cell.length_c   1.000
_cell.angle_alpha   90.00
_cell.angle_beta   90.00
_cell.angle_gamma   90.00
#
_symmetry.space_group_name_H-M   'P 1'
#
loop_
_entity.id
_entity.type
_entity.pdbx_description
1 polymer ?
#
loop_
_entity_poly.entity_id
_entity_poly.type
_entity_poly.pdbx_seq_one_letter_code
_entity_poly.pdbx_strand_id
1 'polypeptide(L)'
;MNGNTNMRTTQQVTEITGAPAQVWGNVLVPARGTIIVKVTGDTLVGTAKTGLEKRETWIRIQNIDSVETLEAPIYALLGFGGFLAFSALGAFSNSSVLGLILLVAAVAIIVYAITNKRRYLAIYSHRNAIVIFMSKSPELYQQFAMNVLALSRKLNTPSNTQSRQAQTSIQA
;
A
#
# COMPACT_ATOMS: atom_id res chain seq x y z
N MET A 1 -32.39 -29.67 15.69
CA MET A 1 -31.05 -29.13 16.00
C MET A 1 -30.69 -28.12 14.92
N ASN A 2 -30.97 -26.84 15.13
CA ASN A 2 -30.67 -25.78 14.18
C ASN A 2 -29.20 -25.37 14.32
N GLY A 3 -28.39 -25.74 13.33
CA GLY A 3 -27.03 -25.23 13.18
C GLY A 3 -27.07 -23.80 12.66
N ASN A 4 -27.09 -22.82 13.56
CA ASN A 4 -26.75 -21.44 13.21
C ASN A 4 -25.24 -21.39 12.94
N THR A 5 -24.86 -21.59 11.68
CA THR A 5 -23.54 -21.19 11.18
C THR A 5 -23.48 -19.67 11.26
N ASN A 6 -22.84 -19.17 12.32
CA ASN A 6 -22.39 -17.79 12.41
C ASN A 6 -21.54 -17.49 11.18
N MET A 7 -22.16 -16.89 10.16
CA MET A 7 -21.44 -16.18 9.12
C MET A 7 -20.61 -15.13 9.85
N ARG A 8 -19.31 -15.37 10.00
CA ARG A 8 -18.35 -14.33 10.36
C ARG A 8 -18.49 -13.27 9.28
N THR A 9 -19.26 -12.24 9.55
CA THR A 9 -19.33 -11.03 8.73
C THR A 9 -17.88 -10.59 8.58
N THR A 10 -17.30 -10.82 7.40
CA THR A 10 -15.99 -10.29 7.07
C THR A 10 -16.20 -8.80 7.13
N GLN A 11 -15.78 -8.15 8.23
CA GLN A 11 -15.88 -6.71 8.40
C GLN A 11 -15.19 -6.12 7.18
N GLN A 12 -15.98 -5.61 6.24
CA GLN A 12 -15.44 -5.01 5.04
C GLN A 12 -14.62 -3.84 5.50
N VAL A 13 -13.30 -3.95 5.36
CA VAL A 13 -12.39 -2.86 5.64
C VAL A 13 -12.68 -1.80 4.58
N THR A 14 -13.42 -0.78 4.98
CA THR A 14 -13.81 0.37 4.15
C THR A 14 -12.90 1.56 4.37
N GLU A 15 -11.98 1.47 5.32
CA GLU A 15 -11.05 2.55 5.66
C GLU A 15 -9.68 1.98 6.05
N ILE A 16 -8.63 2.59 5.51
CA ILE A 16 -7.23 2.34 5.87
C ILE A 16 -6.53 3.64 6.19
N THR A 17 -5.56 3.56 7.10
CA THR A 17 -4.71 4.68 7.48
C THR A 17 -3.25 4.33 7.25
N GLY A 18 -2.41 5.32 6.97
CA GLY A 18 -0.98 5.10 6.74
C GLY A 18 -0.22 6.41 6.69
N ALA A 19 1.05 6.35 6.28
CA ALA A 19 1.82 7.55 5.99
C ALA A 19 1.67 7.94 4.51
N PRO A 20 1.47 9.23 4.20
CA PRO A 20 1.39 9.69 2.81
C PRO A 20 2.74 9.50 2.12
N ALA A 21 2.73 9.18 0.83
CA ALA A 21 3.94 9.20 0.04
C ALA A 21 4.31 10.62 -0.40
N GLN A 22 5.59 10.90 -0.40
CA GLN A 22 6.21 12.08 -1.00
C GLN A 22 7.24 11.63 -2.02
N VAL A 23 7.32 12.36 -3.14
CA VAL A 23 8.35 12.14 -4.15
C VAL A 23 9.60 12.90 -3.73
N TRP A 24 10.72 12.20 -3.59
CA TRP A 24 12.04 12.79 -3.41
C TRP A 24 12.93 12.39 -4.58
N GLY A 25 13.11 13.30 -5.54
CA GLY A 25 13.73 12.99 -6.83
C GLY A 25 12.90 11.94 -7.59
N ASN A 26 13.48 10.76 -7.81
CA ASN A 26 12.82 9.63 -8.49
C ASN A 26 12.31 8.54 -7.53
N VAL A 27 12.35 8.78 -6.22
CA VAL A 27 12.00 7.77 -5.20
C VAL A 27 10.79 8.21 -4.38
N LEU A 28 9.90 7.27 -4.09
CA LEU A 28 8.79 7.47 -3.16
C LEU A 28 9.29 7.24 -1.73
N VAL A 29 9.15 8.27 -0.88
CA VAL A 29 9.49 8.22 0.54
C VAL A 29 8.28 8.54 1.40
N PRO A 30 8.17 7.97 2.60
CA PRO A 30 7.07 8.29 3.51
C PRO A 30 7.23 9.72 4.04
N ALA A 31 6.24 10.57 3.80
CA ALA A 31 6.17 11.91 4.39
C ALA A 31 5.76 11.84 5.87
N ARG A 32 6.15 12.88 6.62
CA ARG A 32 5.69 13.08 8.00
C ARG A 32 4.23 13.51 7.98
N GLY A 33 3.33 12.57 8.22
CA GLY A 33 1.90 12.83 8.22
C GLY A 33 1.07 11.56 8.28
N THR A 34 -0.25 11.74 8.18
CA THR A 34 -1.21 10.64 8.13
C THR A 34 -2.10 10.80 6.91
N ILE A 35 -2.24 9.73 6.13
CA ILE A 35 -3.25 9.61 5.09
C ILE A 35 -4.33 8.63 5.54
N ILE A 36 -5.59 9.03 5.37
CA ILE A 36 -6.76 8.20 5.60
C ILE A 36 -7.43 8.01 4.26
N VAL A 37 -7.65 6.76 3.86
CA VAL A 37 -8.32 6.42 2.61
C VAL A 37 -9.56 5.61 2.92
N LYS A 38 -10.71 6.12 2.51
CA LYS A 38 -12.03 5.58 2.82
C LYS A 38 -12.86 5.39 1.56
N VAL A 39 -13.58 4.28 1.51
CA VAL A 39 -14.62 3.99 0.52
C VAL A 39 -15.92 4.67 0.98
N THR A 40 -16.42 5.62 0.19
CA THR A 40 -17.69 6.34 0.43
C THR A 40 -18.57 6.22 -0.81
N GLY A 41 -19.53 5.28 -0.77
CA GLY A 41 -20.36 4.94 -1.93
C GLY A 41 -19.50 4.48 -3.10
N ASP A 42 -19.59 5.20 -4.22
CA ASP A 42 -18.85 4.90 -5.47
C ASP A 42 -17.52 5.65 -5.57
N THR A 43 -17.09 6.33 -4.51
CA THR A 43 -15.86 7.12 -4.47
C THR A 43 -14.90 6.64 -3.40
N LEU A 44 -13.62 6.68 -3.75
CA LEU A 44 -12.49 6.53 -2.85
C LEU A 44 -12.01 7.93 -2.46
N VAL A 45 -12.08 8.23 -1.17
CA VAL A 45 -11.69 9.52 -0.61
C VAL A 45 -10.41 9.36 0.18
N GLY A 46 -9.35 10.02 -0.26
CA GLY A 46 -8.05 10.09 0.41
C GLY A 46 -7.85 11.46 1.06
N THR A 47 -7.75 11.50 2.38
CA THR A 47 -7.39 12.72 3.12
C THR A 47 -5.98 12.57 3.68
N ALA A 48 -5.02 13.31 3.13
CA ALA A 48 -3.66 13.39 3.63
C ALA A 48 -3.46 14.66 4.46
N LYS A 49 -2.86 14.51 5.65
CA LYS A 49 -2.44 15.62 6.50
C LYS A 49 -0.94 15.56 6.72
N THR A 50 -0.21 16.55 6.23
CA THR A 50 1.25 16.68 6.33
C THR A 50 1.59 18.03 6.93
N GLY A 51 1.96 18.05 8.21
CA GLY A 51 2.21 19.30 8.94
C GLY A 51 0.94 20.19 9.00
N LEU A 52 1.01 21.37 8.39
CA LEU A 52 -0.09 22.33 8.28
C LEU A 52 -0.93 22.14 7.00
N GLU A 53 -0.47 21.29 6.08
CA GLU A 53 -1.17 21.06 4.82
C GLU A 53 -2.17 19.91 4.96
N LYS A 54 -3.39 20.15 4.49
CA LYS A 54 -4.42 19.13 4.31
C LYS A 54 -4.71 19.03 2.82
N ARG A 55 -4.52 17.84 2.26
CA ARG A 55 -4.83 17.53 0.87
C ARG A 55 -5.91 16.47 0.82
N GLU A 56 -6.98 16.75 0.09
CA GLU A 56 -8.06 15.81 -0.15
C GLU A 56 -8.05 15.36 -1.62
N THR A 57 -8.26 14.08 -1.85
CA THR A 57 -8.24 13.45 -3.17
C THR A 57 -9.47 12.58 -3.30
N TRP A 58 -10.21 12.74 -4.41
CA TRP A 58 -11.39 11.94 -4.70
C TRP A 58 -11.18 11.18 -6.00
N ILE A 59 -11.35 9.87 -5.96
CA ILE A 59 -11.24 8.98 -7.12
C ILE A 59 -12.51 8.16 -7.22
N ARG A 60 -13.16 8.13 -8.38
CA ARG A 60 -14.30 7.22 -8.58
C ARG A 60 -13.79 5.78 -8.63
N ILE A 61 -14.42 4.88 -7.91
CA ILE A 61 -13.98 3.48 -7.78
C ILE A 61 -13.99 2.78 -9.15
N GLN A 62 -14.94 3.13 -10.01
CA GLN A 62 -15.02 2.66 -11.40
C GLN A 62 -13.78 3.00 -12.25
N ASN A 63 -13.03 4.06 -11.90
CA ASN A 63 -11.84 4.51 -12.62
C ASN A 63 -10.55 3.94 -12.02
N ILE A 64 -10.62 2.99 -11.09
CA ILE A 64 -9.45 2.34 -10.50
C ILE A 64 -9.01 1.23 -11.44
N ASP A 65 -7.79 1.36 -11.95
CA ASP A 65 -7.21 0.42 -12.91
C ASP A 65 -6.53 -0.75 -12.18
N SER A 66 -5.72 -0.43 -11.16
CA SER A 66 -5.05 -1.43 -10.33
C SER A 66 -4.83 -0.97 -8.90
N VAL A 67 -4.68 -1.94 -8.01
CA VAL A 67 -4.27 -1.73 -6.62
C VAL A 67 -3.12 -2.69 -6.33
N GLU A 68 -1.94 -2.15 -6.07
CA GLU A 68 -0.71 -2.91 -5.97
C GLU A 68 -0.06 -2.71 -4.61
N THR A 69 0.40 -3.80 -4.00
CA THR A 69 1.26 -3.74 -2.81
C THR A 69 2.70 -3.91 -3.26
N LEU A 70 3.50 -2.88 -3.02
CA LEU A 70 4.89 -2.81 -3.44
C LEU A 70 5.79 -2.65 -2.21
N GLU A 71 7.04 -3.07 -2.37
CA GLU A 71 8.07 -2.93 -1.35
C GLU A 71 9.03 -1.80 -1.71
N ALA A 72 9.41 -0.98 -0.73
CA ALA A 72 10.43 0.03 -0.95
C ALA A 72 11.79 -0.64 -1.19
N PRO A 73 12.58 -0.18 -2.17
CA PRO A 73 13.84 -0.81 -2.53
C PRO A 73 14.87 -0.65 -1.39
N ILE A 74 15.03 -1.69 -0.58
CA ILE A 74 16.01 -1.75 0.52
C ILE A 74 17.39 -2.26 0.07
N TYR A 75 17.47 -2.80 -1.15
CA TYR A 75 18.65 -3.50 -1.66
C TYR A 75 19.90 -2.62 -1.72
N ALA A 76 19.75 -1.31 -1.98
CA ALA A 76 20.89 -0.39 -1.99
C ALA A 76 21.55 -0.27 -0.61
N LEU A 77 20.73 -0.15 0.44
CA LEU A 77 21.23 -0.05 1.82
C LEU A 77 21.85 -1.37 2.30
N LEU A 78 21.24 -2.49 1.91
CA LEU A 78 21.76 -3.82 2.21
C LEU A 78 23.11 -4.06 1.51
N GLY A 79 23.23 -3.65 0.23
CA GLY A 79 24.47 -3.72 -0.53
C GLY A 79 25.58 -2.86 0.09
N PHE A 80 25.25 -1.65 0.54
CA PHE A 80 26.20 -0.77 1.22
C PHE A 80 26.68 -1.36 2.56
N GLY A 81 25.77 -1.96 3.34
CA GLY A 81 26.12 -2.68 4.56
C GLY A 81 27.04 -3.87 4.31
N GLY A 82 26.75 -4.67 3.28
CA GLY A 82 27.62 -5.77 2.85
C GLY A 82 29.01 -5.30 2.43
N PHE A 83 29.08 -4.25 1.61
CA PHE A 83 30.34 -3.65 1.17
C PHE A 83 31.21 -3.18 2.35
N LEU A 84 30.60 -2.53 3.34
CA LEU A 84 31.30 -2.11 4.56
C LEU A 84 31.79 -3.30 5.38
N ALA A 85 30.99 -4.38 5.49
CA ALA A 85 31.41 -5.60 6.17
C ALA A 85 32.63 -6.22 5.48
N PHE A 86 32.62 -6.35 4.15
CA PHE A 86 33.78 -6.84 3.40
C PHE A 86 35.00 -5.93 3.55
N SER A 87 34.80 -4.62 3.53
CA SER A 87 35.88 -3.64 3.76
C SER A 87 36.46 -3.75 5.17
N ALA A 88 35.64 -4.10 6.17
CA ALA A 88 36.09 -4.32 7.53
C ALA A 88 37.07 -5.50 7.62
N LEU A 89 36.82 -6.61 6.91
CA LEU A 89 37.77 -7.74 6.83
C LEU A 89 39.15 -7.31 6.30
N GLY A 90 39.18 -6.49 5.25
CA GLY A 90 40.45 -5.94 4.73
C GLY A 90 41.12 -4.97 5.72
N ALA A 91 40.33 -4.19 6.45
CA ALA A 91 40.84 -3.25 7.43
C ALA A 91 41.46 -3.95 8.66
N PHE A 92 40.97 -5.13 9.06
CA PHE A 92 41.57 -5.92 10.15
C PHE A 92 43.04 -6.28 9.90
N SER A 93 43.44 -6.41 8.63
CA SER A 93 44.84 -6.66 8.27
C SER A 93 45.77 -5.48 8.56
N ASN A 94 45.24 -4.25 8.61
CA ASN A 94 46.02 -3.03 8.81
C ASN A 94 45.85 -2.47 10.22
N SER A 95 44.63 -2.48 10.74
CA SER A 95 44.32 -1.99 12.08
C SER A 95 43.06 -2.67 12.62
N SER A 96 43.21 -3.40 13.73
CA SER A 96 42.11 -4.07 14.40
C SER A 96 41.03 -3.09 14.87
N VAL A 97 41.41 -1.87 15.25
CA VAL A 97 40.46 -0.83 15.71
C VAL A 97 39.60 -0.35 14.55
N LEU A 98 40.21 -0.05 13.39
CA LEU A 98 39.48 0.39 12.20
C LEU A 98 38.54 -0.70 11.68
N GLY A 99 39.02 -1.95 11.65
CA GLY A 99 38.20 -3.10 11.27
C GLY A 99 36.96 -3.25 12.16
N LEU A 100 37.11 -3.11 13.47
CA LEU A 100 35.99 -3.21 14.42
C LEU A 100 34.97 -2.08 14.24
N ILE A 101 35.42 -0.83 14.03
CA ILE A 101 34.53 0.31 13.77
C ILE A 101 33.72 0.08 12.49
N LEU A 102 34.36 -0.34 11.40
CA LEU A 102 33.68 -0.61 10.13
C LEU A 102 32.69 -1.78 10.26
N LEU A 103 33.04 -2.82 11.01
CA LEU A 103 32.15 -3.96 11.24
C LEU A 103 30.91 -3.55 12.03
N VAL A 104 31.06 -2.77 13.10
CA VAL A 104 29.93 -2.25 13.89
C VAL A 104 29.04 -1.35 13.03
N ALA A 105 29.63 -0.47 12.22
CA ALA A 105 28.89 0.37 11.29
C ALA A 105 28.12 -0.46 10.25
N ALA A 106 28.75 -1.49 9.68
CA ALA A 106 28.11 -2.40 8.73
C ALA A 106 26.89 -3.10 9.35
N VAL A 107 27.05 -3.67 10.54
CA VAL A 107 25.96 -4.33 11.28
C VAL A 107 24.83 -3.34 11.56
N ALA A 108 25.15 -2.13 12.02
CA ALA A 108 24.14 -1.10 12.28
C ALA A 108 23.34 -0.74 11.03
N ILE A 109 24.00 -0.59 9.87
CA ILE A 109 23.34 -0.30 8.59
C ILE A 109 22.47 -1.47 8.14
N ILE A 110 22.94 -2.70 8.25
CA ILE A 110 22.17 -3.90 7.88
C ILE A 110 20.93 -4.04 8.76
N VAL A 111 21.08 -3.89 10.09
CA VAL A 111 19.96 -3.93 11.03
C VAL A 111 18.97 -2.80 10.75
N TYR A 112 19.47 -1.59 10.48
CA TYR A 112 18.63 -0.46 10.10
C TYR A 112 17.86 -0.72 8.80
N ALA A 113 18.51 -1.32 7.80
CA ALA A 113 17.89 -1.68 6.54
C ALA A 113 16.75 -2.69 6.73
N ILE A 114 17.00 -3.76 7.50
CA ILE A 114 15.99 -4.81 7.75
C ILE A 114 14.80 -4.24 8.54
N THR A 115 15.06 -3.43 9.57
CA THR A 115 14.01 -2.88 10.44
C THR A 115 13.18 -1.78 9.76
N ASN A 116 13.77 -1.03 8.83
CA ASN A 116 13.06 0.00 8.04
C ASN A 116 12.53 -0.51 6.70
N LYS A 117 12.37 -1.82 6.53
CA LYS A 117 11.71 -2.40 5.36
C LYS A 117 10.24 -1.96 5.34
N ARG A 118 9.95 -0.96 4.49
CA ARG A 118 8.60 -0.38 4.35
C ARG A 118 7.90 -0.98 3.14
N ARG A 119 6.64 -1.32 3.34
CA ARG A 119 5.70 -1.69 2.28
C ARG A 119 4.74 -0.53 2.04
N TYR A 120 4.30 -0.38 0.81
CA TYR A 120 3.32 0.63 0.45
C TYR A 120 2.26 0.05 -0.47
N LEU A 121 1.05 0.59 -0.37
CA LEU A 121 -0.08 0.31 -1.23
C LEU A 121 -0.19 1.45 -2.23
N ALA A 122 -0.14 1.14 -3.53
CA ALA A 122 -0.38 2.08 -4.61
C ALA A 122 -1.74 1.78 -5.25
N ILE A 123 -2.64 2.75 -5.22
CA ILE A 123 -3.94 2.71 -5.90
C ILE A 123 -3.82 3.57 -7.14
N TYR A 124 -3.82 2.95 -8.32
CA TYR A 124 -3.70 3.63 -9.60
C TYR A 124 -5.07 3.83 -10.22
N SER A 125 -5.29 5.06 -10.66
CA SER A 125 -6.41 5.45 -11.50
C SER A 125 -5.84 6.21 -12.70
N HIS A 126 -6.56 6.17 -13.81
CA HIS A 126 -6.19 6.80 -15.07
C HIS A 126 -5.62 8.23 -14.96
N ARG A 127 -6.06 9.02 -13.98
CA ARG A 127 -5.60 10.42 -13.79
C ARG A 127 -4.90 10.70 -12.46
N ASN A 128 -4.94 9.77 -11.51
CA ASN A 128 -4.46 10.01 -10.15
C ASN A 128 -3.91 8.71 -9.55
N ALA A 129 -2.87 8.83 -8.72
CA ALA A 129 -2.37 7.73 -7.91
C ALA A 129 -2.42 8.11 -6.42
N ILE A 130 -2.93 7.22 -5.58
CA ILE A 130 -2.85 7.34 -4.12
C ILE A 130 -1.87 6.30 -3.63
N VAL A 131 -0.76 6.76 -3.06
CA VAL A 131 0.27 5.89 -2.49
C VAL A 131 0.30 6.05 -0.97
N ILE A 132 0.16 4.93 -0.28
CA ILE A 132 0.02 4.84 1.17
C ILE A 132 1.10 3.93 1.71
N PHE A 133 2.00 4.45 2.54
CA PHE A 133 2.92 3.61 3.30
C PHE A 133 2.19 2.93 4.44
N MET A 134 2.33 1.60 4.51
CA MET A 134 1.64 0.77 5.48
C MET A 134 2.18 1.06 6.88
N SER A 135 1.28 1.39 7.82
CA SER A 135 1.58 1.56 9.24
C SER A 135 1.11 0.36 10.07
N LYS A 136 0.10 -0.36 9.59
CA LYS A 136 -0.46 -1.56 10.21
C LYS A 136 -0.03 -2.83 9.49
N SER A 137 -0.56 -3.97 9.93
CA SER A 137 -0.26 -5.27 9.33
C SER A 137 -0.64 -5.31 7.84
N PRO A 138 0.16 -5.96 6.97
CA PRO A 138 -0.08 -6.00 5.52
C PRO A 138 -1.44 -6.57 5.12
N GLU A 139 -1.99 -7.47 5.94
CA GLU A 139 -3.23 -8.19 5.67
C GLU A 139 -4.43 -7.23 5.60
N LEU A 140 -4.45 -6.17 6.42
CA LEU A 140 -5.51 -5.16 6.40
C LEU A 140 -5.52 -4.38 5.08
N TYR A 141 -4.34 -4.00 4.57
CA TYR A 141 -4.23 -3.30 3.30
C TYR A 141 -4.58 -4.21 2.13
N GLN A 142 -4.23 -5.49 2.22
CA GLN A 142 -4.60 -6.47 1.20
C GLN A 142 -6.11 -6.71 1.17
N GLN A 143 -6.77 -6.82 2.32
CA GLN A 143 -8.23 -6.93 2.41
C GLN A 143 -8.92 -5.68 1.85
N PHE A 144 -8.41 -4.49 2.17
CA PHE A 144 -8.91 -3.24 1.61
C PHE A 144 -8.74 -3.19 0.08
N ALA A 145 -7.57 -3.56 -0.44
CA ALA A 145 -7.30 -3.61 -1.87
C ALA A 145 -8.25 -4.57 -2.61
N MET A 146 -8.46 -5.77 -2.06
CA MET A 146 -9.40 -6.74 -2.61
C MET A 146 -10.83 -6.21 -2.62
N ASN A 147 -11.25 -5.51 -1.56
CA ASN A 147 -12.57 -4.90 -1.48
C ASN A 147 -12.76 -3.81 -2.54
N VAL A 148 -11.79 -2.89 -2.66
CA VAL A 148 -11.82 -1.81 -3.66
C VAL A 148 -11.86 -2.36 -5.09
N LEU A 149 -11.06 -3.38 -5.40
CA LEU A 149 -11.08 -4.03 -6.71
C LEU A 149 -12.39 -4.77 -6.99
N ALA A 150 -12.95 -5.46 -5.99
CA ALA A 150 -14.24 -6.13 -6.13
C ALA A 150 -15.38 -5.13 -6.40
N LEU A 151 -15.37 -3.98 -5.70
CA LEU A 151 -16.32 -2.89 -5.93
C LEU A 151 -16.14 -2.27 -7.32
N SER A 152 -14.91 -2.00 -7.75
CA SER A 152 -14.61 -1.51 -9.11
C SER A 152 -15.17 -2.46 -10.16
N ARG A 153 -14.93 -3.77 -10.06
CA ARG A 153 -15.47 -4.76 -11.00
C ARG A 153 -16.99 -4.79 -10.98
N LYS A 154 -17.63 -4.73 -9.80
CA LYS A 154 -19.09 -4.70 -9.69
C LYS A 154 -19.69 -3.48 -10.38
N LEU A 155 -19.07 -2.31 -10.25
CA LEU A 155 -19.52 -1.07 -10.88
C LEU A 155 -19.24 -1.04 -12.39
N ASN A 156 -18.16 -1.69 -12.83
CA ASN A 156 -17.77 -1.75 -14.25
C ASN A 156 -18.40 -2.92 -15.03
N THR A 157 -19.03 -3.87 -14.35
CA THR A 157 -19.78 -4.94 -15.02
C THR A 157 -21.15 -4.39 -15.39
N PRO A 158 -21.54 -4.38 -16.68
CA PRO A 158 -22.87 -3.94 -17.08
C PRO A 158 -23.92 -4.84 -16.41
N SER A 159 -24.86 -4.23 -15.69
CA SER A 159 -26.02 -4.90 -15.10
C SER A 159 -26.84 -5.56 -16.20
N ASN A 160 -26.61 -6.84 -16.48
CA ASN A 160 -27.29 -7.59 -17.53
C ASN A 160 -28.72 -8.02 -17.10
N THR A 161 -29.41 -7.16 -16.36
CA THR A 161 -30.71 -7.45 -15.72
C THR A 161 -31.87 -6.65 -16.30
N GLN A 162 -31.68 -5.93 -17.41
CA GLN A 162 -32.72 -5.10 -18.01
C GLN A 162 -32.95 -5.42 -19.50
N SER A 163 -33.29 -6.67 -19.79
CA SER A 163 -33.99 -7.06 -21.03
C SER A 163 -34.68 -8.42 -20.90
N ARG A 164 -35.43 -8.63 -19.81
CA ARG A 164 -36.43 -9.71 -19.74
C ARG A 164 -37.63 -9.34 -18.87
N GLN A 165 -38.18 -8.16 -19.08
CA GLN A 165 -39.56 -7.88 -18.65
C GLN A 165 -40.32 -7.21 -19.79
N ALA A 166 -41.49 -7.79 -20.09
CA ALA A 166 -42.55 -7.34 -20.99
C ALA A 166 -42.33 -7.51 -22.51
N GLN A 167 -42.29 -8.75 -23.01
CA GLN A 167 -43.05 -9.03 -24.24
C GLN A 167 -44.51 -9.18 -23.83
N THR A 168 -45.22 -8.07 -23.97
CA THR A 168 -46.65 -7.90 -23.78
C THR A 168 -47.40 -8.94 -24.60
N SER A 169 -48.25 -9.70 -23.93
CA SER A 169 -49.44 -10.30 -24.52
C SER A 169 -50.26 -9.27 -25.31
N ILE A 170 -50.87 -9.73 -26.41
CA ILE A 170 -52.08 -9.26 -27.12
C ILE A 170 -51.86 -8.94 -28.63
N GLN A 171 -52.80 -9.50 -29.42
CA GLN A 171 -53.12 -9.41 -30.87
C GLN A 171 -52.37 -10.43 -31.78
N ALA A 172 -53.04 -11.35 -32.48
CA ALA A 172 -54.43 -11.42 -32.97
C ALA A 172 -55.03 -12.83 -32.85
#